data_AF-A0A920LE62-F1
#
_entry.id   AF-A0A920LE62-F1
#
_cell.length_a   1.000
_cell.length_b   1.000
_cell.length_c   1.000
_cell.angle_alpha   90.00
_cell.angle_beta   90.00
_cell.angle_gamma   90.00
#
_symmetry.space_group_name_H-M   'P 1'
#
loop_
_entity.id
_entity.type
_entity.pdbx_description
1 polymer ?
#
loop_
_entity_poly.entity_id
_entity_poly.type
_entity_poly.pdbx_seq_one_letter_code
_entity_poly.pdbx_strand_id
1 'polypeptide(L)'
;MNKYVGDEIPKQKLIEIINNTISFKIPLKKIEDSIYSLELFHGPTLAFKDIGAKFMAQCLDYFKSSYSSKKITVLVATSGDTGGAVAKGF
;
A
#
# COMPACT_ATOMS: atom_id res chain seq x y z
N MET A 1 13.25 0.71 1.61
CA MET A 1 12.70 -0.67 1.53
C MET A 1 13.78 -1.74 1.53
N ASN A 2 14.85 -1.66 0.73
CA ASN A 2 15.90 -2.70 0.67
C ASN A 2 16.49 -3.14 2.03
N LYS A 3 16.64 -2.22 3.00
CA LYS A 3 17.13 -2.57 4.35
C LYS A 3 16.23 -3.57 5.09
N TYR A 4 14.93 -3.57 4.80
CA TYR A 4 13.93 -4.41 5.46
C TYR A 4 13.53 -5.63 4.61
N VAL A 5 13.57 -5.50 3.28
CA VAL A 5 13.19 -6.57 2.34
C VAL A 5 14.36 -7.51 2.05
N GLY A 6 15.61 -7.04 2.14
CA GLY A 6 16.78 -7.83 1.75
C GLY A 6 16.67 -8.29 0.28
N ASP A 7 16.88 -9.58 0.06
CA ASP A 7 16.83 -10.23 -1.26
C ASP A 7 15.53 -11.01 -1.51
N GLU A 8 14.53 -10.92 -0.62
CA GLU A 8 13.25 -11.64 -0.71
C GLU A 8 12.40 -11.22 -1.92
N ILE A 9 12.54 -9.96 -2.36
CA ILE A 9 11.89 -9.44 -3.57
C ILE A 9 12.98 -8.79 -4.44
N PRO A 10 13.19 -9.24 -5.68
CA PRO A 10 14.15 -8.64 -6.58
C PRO A 10 13.92 -7.13 -6.72
N LYS A 11 15.01 -6.34 -6.68
CA LYS A 11 14.96 -4.87 -6.65
C LYS A 11 14.05 -4.27 -7.73
N GLN A 12 14.11 -4.78 -8.96
CA GLN A 12 13.26 -4.31 -10.06
C GLN A 12 11.77 -4.54 -9.76
N LYS A 13 11.42 -5.72 -9.23
CA LYS A 13 10.04 -6.05 -8.86
C LYS A 13 9.56 -5.23 -7.68
N LEU A 14 10.42 -4.98 -6.70
CA LEU A 14 10.09 -4.12 -5.56
C LEU A 14 9.81 -2.66 -6.00
N ILE A 15 10.58 -2.13 -6.96
CA ILE A 15 10.31 -0.80 -7.53
C ILE A 15 8.96 -0.76 -8.26
N GLU A 16 8.62 -1.80 -9.02
CA GLU A 16 7.33 -1.92 -9.69
C GLU A 16 6.17 -1.90 -8.67
N ILE A 17 6.25 -2.72 -7.62
CA ILE A 17 5.26 -2.76 -6.53
C ILE A 17 5.10 -1.38 -5.88
N ILE A 18 6.21 -0.70 -5.58
CA ILE A 18 6.19 0.65 -5.01
C ILE A 18 5.48 1.61 -5.96
N ASN A 19 5.86 1.66 -7.23
CA ASN A 19 5.25 2.58 -8.20
C ASN A 19 3.73 2.36 -8.34
N ASN A 20 3.29 1.11 -8.37
CA ASN A 20 1.87 0.76 -8.41
C ASN A 20 1.14 1.15 -7.10
N THR A 21 1.82 1.04 -5.96
CA THR A 21 1.28 1.40 -4.64
C THR A 21 0.98 2.89 -4.56
N ILE A 22 1.93 3.74 -4.95
CA ILE A 22 1.83 5.20 -4.92
C ILE A 22 1.35 5.78 -6.26
N SER A 23 0.43 5.09 -6.93
CA SER A 23 -0.14 5.48 -8.23
C SER A 23 -1.13 6.66 -8.17
N PHE A 24 -1.19 7.37 -7.04
CA PHE A 24 -2.01 8.55 -6.80
C PHE A 24 -1.18 9.70 -6.23
N LYS A 25 -1.74 10.91 -6.26
CA LYS A 25 -1.01 12.11 -5.82
C LYS A 25 -0.75 12.08 -4.31
N ILE A 26 0.45 12.48 -3.90
CA ILE A 26 0.82 12.70 -2.50
C ILE A 26 1.38 14.13 -2.39
N PRO A 27 0.53 15.16 -2.47
CA PRO A 27 0.99 16.53 -2.46
C PRO A 27 1.36 16.97 -1.04
N LEU A 28 2.46 17.72 -0.93
CA LEU A 28 2.78 18.52 0.25
C LEU A 28 2.24 19.93 0.01
N LYS A 29 1.17 20.30 0.72
CA LYS A 29 0.50 21.60 0.60
C LYS A 29 0.95 22.53 1.71
N LYS A 30 1.49 23.71 1.36
CA LYS A 30 1.74 24.77 2.35
C LYS A 30 0.39 25.31 2.83
N ILE A 31 0.24 25.42 4.15
CA ILE A 31 -0.92 26.05 4.78
C ILE A 31 -0.53 27.47 5.21
N GLU A 32 0.54 27.58 6.00
CA GLU A 32 1.10 28.85 6.49
C GLU A 32 2.63 28.74 6.60
N ASP A 33 3.31 29.77 7.10
CA ASP A 33 4.74 29.74 7.29
C ASP A 33 5.16 28.60 8.23
N SER A 34 6.04 27.72 7.73
CA SER A 34 6.48 26.50 8.40
C SER A 34 5.38 25.46 8.70
N ILE A 35 4.16 25.62 8.17
CA ILE A 35 3.05 24.67 8.34
C ILE A 35 2.65 24.07 6.99
N TYR A 36 2.68 22.74 6.91
CA TYR A 36 2.35 21.99 5.70
C TYR A 36 1.43 20.82 6.01
N SER A 37 0.52 20.54 5.09
CA SER A 37 -0.31 19.33 5.06
C SER A 37 0.26 18.36 4.03
N LEU A 38 0.69 17.17 4.47
CA LEU A 38 0.98 16.06 3.58
C LEU A 38 -0.32 15.29 3.34
N GLU A 39 -0.92 15.48 2.17
CA GLU A 39 -2.21 14.88 1.87
C GLU A 39 -2.01 13.43 1.41
N LEU A 40 -2.29 12.49 2.31
CA LEU A 40 -2.20 11.04 2.06
C LEU A 40 -3.55 10.40 1.71
N PHE A 41 -4.57 11.21 1.41
CA PHE A 41 -5.96 10.79 1.23
C PHE A 41 -6.46 10.89 -0.22
N HIS A 42 -5.58 10.96 -1.22
CA HIS A 42 -5.97 10.96 -2.65
C HIS A 42 -6.11 9.55 -3.24
N GLY A 43 -6.06 8.53 -2.40
CA GLY A 43 -6.28 7.14 -2.78
C GLY A 43 -7.77 6.77 -2.89
N PRO A 44 -8.07 5.53 -3.31
CA PRO A 44 -9.43 5.07 -3.59
C PRO A 44 -10.38 5.02 -2.38
N THR A 45 -9.89 5.12 -1.14
CA THR A 45 -10.73 5.15 0.07
C THR A 45 -10.67 6.46 0.81
N LEU A 46 -9.99 7.46 0.24
CA LEU A 46 -9.83 8.79 0.85
C LEU A 46 -9.15 8.73 2.23
N ALA A 47 -8.32 7.71 2.46
CA ALA A 47 -7.62 7.50 3.71
C ALA A 47 -6.17 7.08 3.46
N PHE A 48 -5.26 7.50 4.34
CA PHE A 48 -3.83 7.16 4.26
C PHE A 48 -3.54 5.65 4.23
N LYS A 49 -4.48 4.84 4.74
CA LYS A 49 -4.39 3.38 4.79
C LYS A 49 -4.28 2.76 3.40
N ASP A 50 -4.70 3.47 2.35
CA ASP A 50 -4.56 3.04 0.95
C ASP A 50 -3.11 2.69 0.59
N ILE A 51 -2.12 3.43 1.12
CA ILE A 51 -0.70 3.19 0.82
C ILE A 51 -0.26 1.82 1.37
N GLY A 52 -0.54 1.56 2.65
CA GLY A 52 -0.15 0.31 3.30
C GLY A 52 -0.93 -0.89 2.77
N ALA A 53 -2.25 -0.76 2.61
CA ALA A 53 -3.11 -1.84 2.14
C ALA A 53 -2.75 -2.27 0.71
N LYS A 54 -2.55 -1.32 -0.21
CA LYS A 54 -2.12 -1.62 -1.58
C LYS A 54 -0.73 -2.24 -1.65
N PHE A 55 0.21 -1.74 -0.84
CA PHE A 55 1.56 -2.31 -0.80
C PHE A 55 1.52 -3.77 -0.34
N MET A 56 0.78 -4.04 0.74
CA MET A 56 0.61 -5.38 1.29
C MET A 56 -0.06 -6.32 0.28
N ALA A 57 -1.11 -5.88 -0.40
CA ALA A 57 -1.81 -6.68 -1.40
C ALA A 57 -0.91 -7.05 -2.57
N GLN A 58 -0.14 -6.10 -3.11
CA GLN A 58 0.79 -6.39 -4.20
C GLN A 58 1.96 -7.29 -3.78
N CYS A 59 2.45 -7.16 -2.55
CA CYS A 59 3.45 -8.10 -2.02
C CYS A 59 2.85 -9.50 -1.88
N LEU A 60 1.61 -9.62 -1.39
CA LEU A 60 0.93 -10.90 -1.28
C LEU A 60 0.72 -11.54 -2.66
N ASP A 61 0.30 -10.76 -3.66
CA ASP A 61 0.15 -11.23 -5.04
C ASP A 61 1.47 -11.70 -5.64
N TYR A 62 2.57 -10.99 -5.38
CA TYR A 62 3.91 -11.41 -5.78
C TYR A 62 4.25 -12.78 -5.20
N PHE A 63 4.12 -12.95 -3.88
CA PHE A 63 4.46 -14.21 -3.22
C PHE A 63 3.48 -15.34 -3.56
N LYS A 64 2.20 -15.03 -3.81
CA LYS A 64 1.19 -16.01 -4.23
C LYS A 64 1.60 -16.76 -5.49
N SER A 65 2.38 -16.15 -6.39
CA SER A 65 2.88 -16.84 -7.59
C SER A 65 3.83 -18.00 -7.28
N SER A 66 4.52 -17.96 -6.13
CA SER A 66 5.49 -18.97 -5.70
C SER A 66 4.90 -20.06 -4.80
N TYR A 67 3.77 -19.78 -4.14
CA TYR A 67 3.02 -20.77 -3.39
C TYR A 67 1.94 -21.35 -4.31
N SER A 68 1.94 -22.68 -4.50
CA SER A 68 0.93 -23.40 -5.31
C SER A 68 -0.49 -22.92 -5.04
N SER A 69 -1.40 -23.09 -6.01
CA SER A 69 -2.82 -22.66 -6.12
C SER A 69 -3.72 -22.79 -4.87
N LYS A 70 -3.29 -22.24 -3.74
CA LYS A 70 -3.94 -22.28 -2.45
C LYS A 70 -4.70 -20.98 -2.25
N LYS A 71 -5.94 -21.13 -1.78
CA LYS A 71 -6.79 -20.00 -1.44
C LYS A 71 -6.17 -19.23 -0.28
N ILE A 72 -6.03 -17.91 -0.44
CA ILE A 72 -5.64 -17.01 0.64
C ILE A 72 -6.90 -16.36 1.19
N THR A 73 -7.08 -16.42 2.51
CA THR A 73 -8.18 -15.78 3.22
C THR A 73 -7.62 -14.64 4.06
N VAL A 74 -8.02 -13.41 3.75
CA VAL A 74 -7.66 -12.22 4.52
C VAL A 74 -8.82 -11.92 5.49
N LEU A 75 -8.55 -12.00 6.79
CA LEU A 75 -9.51 -11.68 7.85
C LEU A 75 -9.12 -10.36 8.51
N VAL A 76 -10.06 -9.42 8.58
CA VAL A 76 -9.84 -8.08 9.15
C VAL A 76 -10.93 -7.77 10.16
N ALA A 77 -10.53 -7.31 11.34
CA ALA A 77 -11.41 -6.61 12.28
C ALA A 77 -11.16 -5.10 12.14
N THR A 78 -12.22 -4.30 12.05
CA THR A 78 -12.11 -2.84 11.87
C THR A 78 -13.20 -2.11 12.65
N SER A 79 -12.87 -0.90 13.13
CA SER A 79 -13.82 0.07 13.68
C SER A 79 -14.20 1.18 12.67
N GLY A 80 -13.66 1.15 11.45
CA GLY A 80 -13.86 2.19 10.43
C GLY A 80 -13.03 1.96 9.16
N ASP A 81 -12.30 2.98 8.72
CA ASP A 81 -11.66 3.08 7.38
C ASP A 81 -10.73 1.92 6.98
N THR A 82 -10.15 1.20 7.95
CA THR A 82 -9.25 0.06 7.67
C THR A 82 -9.95 -1.01 6.84
N GLY A 83 -11.25 -1.24 7.06
CA GLY A 83 -12.03 -2.20 6.30
C GLY A 83 -12.12 -1.81 4.82
N GLY A 84 -12.40 -0.55 4.53
CA GLY A 84 -12.49 -0.05 3.17
C GLY A 84 -11.16 -0.15 2.43
N ALA A 85 -10.06 0.25 3.07
CA ALA A 85 -8.73 0.22 2.47
C ALA A 85 -8.26 -1.20 2.16
N VAL A 86 -8.49 -2.15 3.08
CA VAL A 86 -8.14 -3.55 2.85
C VAL A 86 -9.06 -4.18 1.81
N ALA A 87 -10.38 -3.97 1.87
CA ALA A 87 -11.31 -4.53 0.90
C ALA A 87 -11.12 -4.04 -0.54
N LYS A 88 -10.56 -2.83 -0.74
CA LYS A 88 -10.19 -2.33 -2.08
C LYS A 88 -8.74 -2.63 -2.48
N GLY A 89 -7.92 -3.09 -1.54
CA GLY A 89 -6.52 -3.42 -1.77
C GLY A 89 -6.32 -4.82 -2.33
N PHE A 90 -7.12 -5.79 -1.88
CA PHE A 90 -7.13 -7.20 -2.28
C PHE A 90 -8.30 -7.50 -3.22
#